data_AF-A0A1Q4DRD0-F1
#
_entry.id   AF-A0A1Q4DRD0-F1
#
_cell.length_a   1.000
_cell.length_b   1.000
_cell.length_c   1.000
_cell.angle_alpha   90.00
_cell.angle_beta   90.00
_cell.angle_gamma   90.00
#
_symmetry.space_group_name_H-M   'P 1'
#
loop_
_entity.id
_entity.type
_entity.pdbx_description
1 polymer ?
#
loop_
_entity_poly.entity_id
_entity_poly.type
_entity_poly.pdbx_seq_one_letter_code
_entity_poly.pdbx_strand_id
1 'polypeptide(L)' 'MENPLSGNLPIDWAAIDWIYVGVLAVFAYLSALIGQVVSLRHRGLASLLAALIFAVLFVAWTYYPHGLPLPTRLR' A
#
# COMPACT_ATOMS: atom_id res chain seq x y z
N MET A 1 30.30 3.30 23.25
CA MET A 1 28.90 3.38 23.74
C MET A 1 28.02 2.97 22.58
N GLU A 2 27.65 1.70 22.56
CA GLU A 2 26.88 1.06 21.50
C GLU A 2 25.40 1.43 21.74
N ASN A 3 24.72 2.02 20.75
CA ASN A 3 23.33 2.44 20.89
C ASN A 3 22.42 1.19 20.84
N PRO A 4 21.76 0.78 21.95
CA PRO A 4 21.01 -0.47 22.03
C PRO A 4 19.70 -0.49 21.22
N LEU A 5 19.41 0.57 20.44
CA LEU A 5 18.15 0.74 19.71
C LEU A 5 18.28 0.65 18.18
N SER A 6 19.43 0.23 17.62
CA SER A 6 19.54 -0.12 16.19
C SER A 6 18.92 -1.50 15.88
N GLY A 7 17.93 -1.91 16.67
CA GLY A 7 17.15 -3.11 16.46
C GLY A 7 15.99 -2.79 15.54
N ASN A 8 15.97 -3.45 14.38
CA ASN A 8 14.83 -3.67 13.49
C ASN A 8 13.52 -3.05 14.00
N LEU A 9 13.23 -1.79 13.67
CA LEU A 9 12.00 -1.14 14.11
C LEU A 9 10.83 -1.90 13.49
N PRO A 10 10.01 -2.60 14.28
CA PRO A 10 8.88 -3.35 13.75
C PRO A 10 7.91 -2.38 13.07
N ILE A 11 7.33 -2.80 11.94
CA ILE A 11 6.32 -2.01 11.24
C ILE A 11 5.15 -1.71 12.18
N ASP A 12 4.86 -0.42 12.35
CA ASP A 12 3.73 0.03 13.17
C ASP A 12 2.45 -0.02 12.33
N TRP A 13 1.66 -1.08 12.53
CA TRP A 13 0.40 -1.30 11.83
C TRP A 13 -0.69 -0.28 12.19
N ALA A 14 -0.58 0.39 13.34
CA ALA A 14 -1.55 1.39 13.80
C ALA A 14 -1.29 2.77 13.17
N ALA A 15 -0.06 3.03 12.73
CA ALA A 15 0.30 4.26 12.02
C ALA A 15 -0.19 4.29 10.56
N ILE A 16 -0.66 3.16 10.04
CA ILE A 16 -1.18 3.04 8.67
C ILE A 16 -2.56 3.69 8.58
N ASP A 17 -2.72 4.62 7.64
CA ASP A 17 -4.04 5.17 7.29
C ASP A 17 -4.80 4.16 6.41
N TRP A 18 -5.53 3.26 7.06
CA TRP A 18 -6.29 2.21 6.39
C TRP A 18 -7.44 2.74 5.51
N ILE A 19 -7.98 3.93 5.81
CA ILE A 19 -9.02 4.54 4.96
C ILE A 19 -8.39 4.96 3.64
N TYR A 20 -7.26 5.67 3.71
CA TYR A 20 -6.55 6.11 2.50
C TYR A 20 -6.06 4.93 1.66
N VAL A 21 -5.48 3.90 2.30
CA VAL A 21 -5.07 2.65 1.62
C VAL A 21 -6.27 1.99 0.94
N GLY A 22 -7.42 1.90 1.62
CA GLY A 22 -8.64 1.32 1.08
C GLY A 22 -9.16 2.08 -0.15
N VAL A 23 -9.20 3.42 -0.09
CA VAL A 23 -9.61 4.27 -1.21
C VAL A 23 -8.68 4.07 -2.42
N LEU A 24 -7.37 4.07 -2.21
CA LEU A 24 -6.42 3.83 -3.28
C LEU A 24 -6.53 2.41 -3.86
N ALA A 25 -6.77 1.39 -3.02
CA ALA A 25 -7.01 0.03 -3.49
C ALA A 25 -8.26 -0.08 -4.36
N VAL A 26 -9.33 0.64 -4.03
CA VAL A 26 -10.54 0.73 -4.86
C VAL A 26 -10.22 1.39 -6.21
N PHE A 27 -9.47 2.50 -6.22
CA PHE A 27 -9.05 3.12 -7.50
C PHE A 27 -8.18 2.19 -8.34
N ALA A 28 -7.25 1.47 -7.73
CA ALA A 28 -6.42 0.48 -8.41
C ALA A 28 -7.27 -0.67 -9.00
N TYR A 29 -8.26 -1.17 -8.24
CA TYR A 29 -9.21 -2.17 -8.72
C TYR A 29 -10.02 -1.68 -9.91
N LEU A 30 -10.59 -0.48 -9.83
CA LEU A 30 -11.37 0.12 -10.91
C LEU A 30 -10.52 0.33 -12.17
N SER A 31 -9.28 0.79 -12.01
CA SER A 31 -8.33 0.94 -13.12
C SER A 31 -8.03 -0.40 -13.80
N ALA A 32 -7.80 -1.45 -13.00
CA ALA A 32 -7.56 -2.80 -13.51
C ALA A 32 -8.82 -3.43 -14.14
N LEU A 33 -10.02 -3.10 -13.65
CA LEU A 33 -11.29 -3.52 -14.24
C LEU A 33 -11.49 -2.86 -15.62
N ILE A 34 -11.22 -1.56 -15.73
CA ILE A 34 -11.27 -0.83 -17.01
C ILE A 34 -10.28 -1.47 -17.99
N GLY A 35 -9.04 -1.77 -17.57
CA GLY A 35 -8.06 -2.45 -18.41
C GLY A 35 -8.53 -3.81 -18.93
N GLN A 36 -9.27 -4.58 -18.12
CA GLN A 36 -9.86 -5.84 -18.56
C GLN A 36 -10.99 -5.67 -19.56
N VAL A 37 -11.89 -4.71 -19.33
CA VAL A 37 -12.99 -4.39 -20.25
C VAL A 37 -12.45 -3.97 -21.61
N VAL A 38 -11.42 -3.11 -21.63
CA VAL A 38 -10.74 -2.68 -22.86
C VAL A 38 -9.99 -3.84 -23.54
N SER A 39 -9.44 -4.78 -22.75
CA SER A 39 -8.75 -5.96 -23.27
C SER A 39 -9.70 -7.10 -23.72
N LEU A 40 -11.02 -6.94 -23.61
CA LEU A 40 -12.05 -7.97 -23.91
C LEU A 40 -11.79 -9.33 -23.23
N ARG A 41 -11.07 -9.35 -22.11
CA ARG A 41 -10.64 -10.58 -21.44
C ARG A 41 -11.29 -10.69 -20.07
N HIS A 42 -12.24 -11.62 -19.92
CA HIS A 42 -12.99 -11.88 -18.70
C HIS A 42 -12.15 -12.59 -17.63
N ARG A 43 -11.18 -11.89 -17.02
CA ARG A 43 -10.37 -12.43 -15.92
C ARG A 43 -10.62 -11.62 -14.65
N GLY A 44 -11.85 -11.57 -14.16
CA GLY A 44 -12.23 -10.73 -13.00
C GLY A 44 -11.35 -10.94 -11.75
N LEU A 45 -10.79 -12.13 -11.56
CA LEU A 45 -9.79 -12.42 -10.53
C LEU A 45 -8.49 -11.62 -10.69
N ALA A 46 -8.08 -11.28 -11.91
CA ALA A 46 -6.85 -10.55 -12.19
C ALA A 46 -6.89 -9.08 -11.72
N SER A 47 -8.03 -8.38 -11.83
CA SER A 47 -8.14 -7.01 -11.30
C SER A 47 -8.14 -7.01 -9.78
N LEU A 48 -8.80 -7.99 -9.16
CA LEU A 48 -8.79 -8.13 -7.71
C LEU A 48 -7.37 -8.41 -7.21
N LEU A 49 -6.65 -9.34 -7.84
CA LEU A 49 -5.25 -9.63 -7.54
C LEU A 49 -4.37 -8.38 -7.73
N ALA A 50 -4.56 -7.62 -8.81
CA ALA A 50 -3.81 -6.39 -9.05
C ALA A 50 -4.05 -5.34 -7.94
N ALA A 51 -5.30 -5.17 -7.50
CA ALA A 51 -5.64 -4.27 -6.41
C ALA A 51 -5.02 -4.70 -5.07
N LEU A 52 -5.06 -6.00 -4.77
CA LEU A 52 -4.43 -6.55 -3.55
C LEU A 52 -2.91 -6.40 -3.58
N ILE A 53 -2.27 -6.69 -4.71
CA ILE A 53 -0.82 -6.51 -4.89
C ILE A 53 -0.45 -5.03 -4.74
N PHE A 54 -1.21 -4.14 -5.37
CA PHE A 54 -1.02 -2.70 -5.23
C PHE A 54 -1.11 -2.25 -3.77
N ALA A 55 -2.13 -2.69 -3.03
CA ALA A 55 -2.32 -2.31 -1.63
C ALA A 55 -1.12 -2.76 -0.77
N VAL A 56 -0.65 -4.00 -0.94
CA VAL A 56 0.52 -4.53 -0.23
C VAL A 56 1.78 -3.73 -0.57
N LEU A 57 2.03 -3.48 -1.86
CA LEU A 57 3.20 -2.71 -2.30
C LEU A 57 3.13 -1.25 -1.82
N PHE A 58 1.95 -0.64 -1.82
CA PHE A 58 1.76 0.73 -1.36
C PHE A 58 2.03 0.87 0.14
N VAL A 59 1.51 -0.05 0.96
CA VAL A 59 1.77 -0.07 2.40
C VAL A 59 3.26 -0.30 2.67
N ALA A 60 3.87 -1.28 2.00
CA ALA A 60 5.30 -1.54 2.11
C ALA A 60 6.15 -0.36 1.61
N TRP A 61 5.76 0.36 0.58
CA TRP A 61 6.52 1.52 0.12
C TRP A 61 6.41 2.70 1.09
N THR A 62 5.19 2.97 1.57
CA THR A 62 4.84 4.21 2.29
C THR A 62 5.17 4.14 3.78
N TYR A 63 4.93 2.99 4.41
CA TYR A 63 5.06 2.83 5.86
C TYR A 63 6.26 1.98 6.27
N TYR A 64 7.05 1.50 5.31
CA TYR A 64 8.29 0.83 5.66
C TYR A 64 9.25 1.84 6.30
N PRO A 65 9.86 1.49 7.45
CA PRO A 65 10.74 2.37 8.17
C PRO A 65 12.05 2.56 7.39
N HIS A 66 12.06 3.52 6.47
CA HIS A 66 13.23 3.90 5.67
C HIS A 66 14.29 4.68 6.47
N GLY A 67 14.10 4.85 7.78
CA GLY A 67 14.93 5.73 8.62
C GLY A 67 14.77 7.22 8.31
N LEU A 68 13.75 7.58 7.52
CA LEU A 68 13.44 8.95 7.12
C LEU A 68 12.34 9.53 8.03
N PRO A 69 12.39 10.83 8.37
CA PRO A 69 11.32 11.48 9.13
C PRO A 69 10.02 11.43 8.32
N LEU A 70 9.06 10.65 8.80
CA LEU A 70 7.73 10.55 8.21
C LEU A 70 7.04 11.93 8.28
N PRO A 71 6.50 12.46 7.17
CA PRO A 71 5.60 13.61 7.22
C PRO A 71 4.35 13.18 7.98
N THR A 72 4.32 13.43 9.29
CA THR A 72 3.33 12.82 10.19
C THR A 72 2.05 13.62 10.33
N ARG A 73 1.92 14.85 9.83
CA ARG A 73 0.68 15.63 9.94
C ARG A 73 0.52 16.62 8.79
N LEU A 74 -0.50 16.45 7.97
CA LEU A 74 -1.19 17.61 7.39
C LEU A 74 -2.07 18.15 8.51
N ARG A 75 -1.73 19.34 9.01
CA ARG A 75 -2.55 20.09 9.96
C ARG A 75 -3.56 20.94 9.21
#